data_AF-R9PRQ0-F1
#
_entry.id   AF-R9PRQ0-F1
#
_cell.length_a   1.000
_cell.length_b   1.000
_cell.length_c   1.000
_cell.angle_alpha   90.00
_cell.angle_beta   90.00
_cell.angle_gamma   90.00
#
_symmetry.space_group_name_H-M   'P 1'
#
loop_
_entity.id
_entity.type
_entity.pdbx_description
1 polymer ?
#
loop_
_entity_poly.entity_id
_entity_poly.type
_entity_poly.pdbx_seq_one_letter_code
_entity_poly.pdbx_strand_id
1 'polypeptide(L)'
;MLRKLFNGIVFGTGFGIAFVAIWVIAIYFILPSVLESRFEKEIVESNKHIVDEAPLLSNSGRFLGSSGSYSGGFLDNKSGELSSGQGVIEGEALVNGQPLKGFKLRLALNGSVLSQWAVTDENGIYRVSVPYGEYRIDGYELDYFVANKVLPNKIEHPENRNSTNQFQVVEGQKGSGLKFRFVDPIVKKSDKSQYSKNEKVTLKWEPYPEAAEYTVQVYEKADANSWKSSNLFVWPMRPKVALTELDLSQYEIELKPGYFYAFEVEARNSKGSLLSNTNREHFEFDFEIVE
;
A
#
# COMPACT_ATOMS: atom_id res chain seq x y z
N MET A 1 41.69 -21.77 -47.72
CA MET A 1 40.93 -22.07 -46.47
C MET A 1 40.38 -20.82 -45.78
N LEU A 2 41.09 -19.68 -45.74
CA LEU A 2 40.61 -18.41 -45.14
C LEU A 2 39.23 -17.93 -45.64
N ARG A 3 38.94 -18.03 -46.94
CA ARG A 3 37.65 -17.58 -47.53
C ARG A 3 36.43 -18.33 -46.99
N LYS A 4 36.59 -19.62 -46.65
CA LYS A 4 35.52 -20.43 -46.03
C LYS A 4 35.32 -20.07 -44.56
N LEU A 5 36.39 -19.68 -43.86
CA LEU A 5 36.34 -19.22 -42.47
C LEU A 5 35.65 -17.85 -42.34
N PHE A 6 35.99 -16.89 -43.21
CA PHE A 6 35.34 -15.58 -43.25
C PHE A 6 33.86 -15.67 -43.59
N ASN A 7 33.47 -16.51 -44.55
CA ASN A 7 32.06 -16.72 -44.86
C ASN A 7 31.29 -17.37 -43.69
N GLY A 8 31.92 -18.28 -42.93
CA GLY A 8 31.34 -18.86 -41.72
C GLY A 8 31.15 -17.85 -40.59
N ILE A 9 32.13 -16.97 -40.38
CA ILE A 9 32.05 -15.90 -39.37
C ILE A 9 30.98 -14.89 -39.74
N VAL A 10 30.95 -14.40 -40.99
CA VAL A 10 29.96 -13.42 -41.46
C VAL A 10 28.54 -13.98 -41.36
N PHE A 11 28.35 -15.27 -41.70
CA PHE A 11 27.04 -15.94 -41.56
C PHE A 11 26.64 -16.11 -40.09
N GLY A 12 27.58 -16.49 -39.22
CA GLY A 12 27.36 -16.62 -37.78
C GLY A 12 27.04 -15.28 -37.09
N THR A 13 27.74 -14.20 -37.43
CA THR A 13 27.44 -12.85 -36.92
C THR A 13 26.12 -12.30 -37.46
N GLY A 14 25.80 -12.55 -38.73
CA GLY A 14 24.51 -12.15 -39.29
C GLY A 14 23.33 -12.85 -38.59
N PHE A 15 23.48 -14.14 -38.31
CA PHE A 15 22.47 -14.90 -37.58
C PHE A 15 22.38 -14.47 -36.11
N GLY A 16 23.52 -14.21 -35.45
CA GLY A 16 23.55 -13.70 -34.07
C GLY A 16 22.86 -12.34 -33.92
N ILE A 17 23.14 -11.40 -34.83
CA ILE A 17 22.51 -10.07 -34.83
C ILE A 17 21.01 -10.18 -35.11
N ALA A 18 20.60 -10.99 -36.08
CA ALA A 18 19.18 -11.21 -36.38
C ALA A 18 18.44 -11.86 -35.20
N PHE A 19 19.06 -12.83 -34.52
CA PHE A 19 18.48 -13.49 -33.36
C PHE A 19 18.31 -12.52 -32.17
N VAL A 20 19.31 -11.69 -31.87
CA VAL A 20 19.22 -10.67 -30.83
C VAL A 20 18.15 -9.63 -31.18
N ALA A 21 18.08 -9.17 -32.44
CA ALA A 21 17.06 -8.22 -32.87
C ALA A 21 15.64 -8.78 -32.72
N ILE A 22 15.41 -10.04 -33.11
CA ILE A 22 14.13 -10.72 -32.93
C ILE A 22 13.78 -10.83 -31.44
N TRP A 23 14.75 -11.16 -30.58
CA TRP A 23 14.53 -11.25 -29.14
C TRP A 23 14.21 -9.90 -28.50
N VAL A 24 14.91 -8.83 -28.90
CA VAL A 24 14.62 -7.47 -28.42
C VAL A 24 13.22 -7.04 -28.86
N ILE A 25 12.84 -7.30 -30.12
CA ILE A 25 11.48 -7.00 -30.61
C ILE A 25 10.43 -7.80 -29.83
N ALA A 26 10.68 -9.09 -29.58
CA ALA A 26 9.77 -9.94 -28.81
C ALA A 26 9.62 -9.46 -27.36
N ILE A 27 10.71 -9.08 -26.69
CA ILE A 27 10.67 -8.59 -25.31
C ILE A 27 10.01 -7.21 -25.22
N TYR A 28 10.25 -6.31 -26.18
CA TYR A 28 9.78 -4.93 -26.07
C TYR A 28 8.37 -4.71 -26.62
N PHE A 29 7.96 -5.48 -27.63
CA PHE A 29 6.67 -5.26 -28.30
C PHE A 29 5.67 -6.40 -28.06
N ILE A 30 6.14 -7.64 -27.97
CA ILE A 30 5.23 -8.80 -27.88
C ILE A 30 4.96 -9.15 -26.41
N LEU A 31 5.99 -9.26 -25.58
CA LEU A 31 5.83 -9.63 -24.17
C LEU A 31 4.90 -8.68 -23.40
N PRO A 32 5.00 -7.33 -23.53
CA PRO A 32 4.11 -6.42 -22.84
C PRO A 32 2.66 -6.61 -23.30
N SER A 33 2.42 -6.71 -24.61
CA SER A 33 1.08 -6.95 -25.16
C SER A 33 0.49 -8.32 -24.78
N VAL A 34 1.31 -9.37 -24.66
CA VAL A 34 0.87 -10.72 -24.28
C VAL A 34 0.65 -10.82 -22.77
N LEU A 35 1.47 -10.14 -21.98
CA LEU A 35 1.27 -10.03 -20.53
C LEU A 35 0.02 -9.17 -20.26
N GLU A 36 -0.11 -7.99 -20.86
CA GLU A 36 -1.30 -7.13 -20.74
C GLU A 36 -2.56 -7.85 -21.21
N SER A 37 -2.54 -8.55 -22.35
CA SER A 37 -3.72 -9.30 -22.83
C SER A 37 -4.01 -10.58 -22.04
N ARG A 38 -3.02 -11.23 -21.42
CA ARG A 38 -3.25 -12.35 -20.49
C ARG A 38 -3.80 -11.86 -19.15
N PHE A 39 -3.30 -10.72 -18.64
CA PHE A 39 -3.87 -10.08 -17.46
C PHE A 39 -5.29 -9.57 -17.72
N GLU A 40 -5.56 -8.97 -18.89
CA GLU A 40 -6.93 -8.60 -19.27
C GLU A 40 -7.83 -9.83 -19.48
N LYS A 41 -7.36 -10.91 -20.13
CA LYS A 41 -8.19 -12.12 -20.35
C LYS A 41 -8.44 -12.94 -19.09
N GLU A 42 -7.48 -13.09 -18.18
CA GLU A 42 -7.74 -13.75 -16.89
C GLU A 42 -8.67 -12.94 -15.99
N ILE A 43 -8.75 -11.62 -16.17
CA ILE A 43 -9.70 -10.75 -15.45
C ILE A 43 -11.11 -10.77 -16.10
N VAL A 44 -11.21 -11.07 -17.41
CA VAL A 44 -12.47 -10.94 -18.17
C VAL A 44 -13.25 -12.26 -18.33
N GLU A 45 -12.62 -13.44 -18.20
CA GLU A 45 -13.28 -14.73 -18.51
C GLU A 45 -13.42 -15.72 -17.34
N SER A 46 -13.35 -15.27 -16.08
CA SER A 46 -14.06 -15.99 -15.01
C SER A 46 -15.55 -15.66 -15.15
N ASN A 47 -16.42 -16.65 -15.33
CA ASN A 47 -17.88 -16.48 -15.25
C ASN A 47 -18.23 -15.68 -13.98
N LYS A 48 -18.38 -14.34 -14.09
CA LYS A 48 -18.75 -13.48 -12.98
C LYS A 48 -20.16 -13.87 -12.57
N HIS A 49 -20.26 -14.59 -11.46
CA HIS A 49 -21.55 -14.91 -10.86
C HIS A 49 -22.13 -13.63 -10.28
N ILE A 50 -23.17 -13.08 -10.92
CA ILE A 50 -23.91 -11.92 -10.38
C ILE A 50 -24.83 -12.42 -9.28
N VAL A 51 -24.87 -11.73 -8.15
CA VAL A 51 -25.75 -12.04 -7.02
C VAL A 51 -26.79 -10.94 -6.91
N ASP A 52 -28.09 -11.26 -7.00
CA ASP A 52 -29.15 -10.25 -7.10
C ASP A 52 -29.73 -9.76 -5.77
N GLU A 53 -29.41 -10.46 -4.68
CA GLU A 53 -29.92 -10.19 -3.34
C GLU A 53 -28.76 -9.98 -2.35
N ALA A 54 -29.06 -9.37 -1.20
CA ALA A 54 -28.09 -9.28 -0.11
C ALA A 54 -27.65 -10.70 0.30
N PRO A 55 -26.36 -11.05 0.18
CA PRO A 55 -25.91 -12.39 0.57
C PRO A 55 -26.05 -12.56 2.07
N LEU A 56 -26.31 -13.79 2.52
CA LEU A 56 -26.28 -14.11 3.94
C LEU A 56 -24.93 -13.73 4.54
N LEU A 57 -24.96 -13.17 5.75
CA LEU A 57 -23.75 -12.90 6.51
C LEU A 57 -22.99 -14.20 6.75
N SER A 58 -21.78 -14.30 6.20
CA SER A 58 -20.92 -15.44 6.49
C SER A 58 -20.59 -15.47 7.99
N ASN A 59 -21.06 -16.52 8.67
CA ASN A 59 -20.75 -16.85 10.06
C ASN A 59 -19.33 -17.43 10.18
N SER A 60 -18.33 -16.83 9.52
CA SER A 60 -16.95 -16.96 10.01
C SER A 60 -16.94 -16.30 11.39
N GLY A 61 -17.17 -17.13 12.42
CA GLY A 61 -17.17 -16.70 13.81
C GLY A 61 -15.95 -15.83 14.05
N ARG A 62 -16.17 -14.67 14.68
CA ARG A 62 -15.14 -13.67 14.96
C ARG A 62 -13.87 -14.38 15.43
N PHE A 63 -12.90 -14.53 14.53
CA PHE A 63 -11.56 -14.89 14.92
C PHE A 63 -11.09 -13.71 15.77
N LEU A 64 -10.89 -13.95 17.07
CA LEU A 64 -10.43 -12.92 18.02
C LEU A 64 -8.91 -12.66 17.88
N GLY A 65 -8.22 -13.44 17.04
CA GLY A 65 -6.90 -13.13 16.47
C GLY A 65 -7.06 -12.30 15.19
N SER A 66 -6.00 -11.62 14.76
CA SER A 66 -6.01 -10.60 13.70
C SER A 66 -6.98 -10.87 12.53
N SER A 67 -8.01 -10.04 12.38
CA SER A 67 -8.78 -9.96 11.14
C SER A 67 -7.85 -9.48 10.03
N GLY A 68 -7.61 -10.33 9.04
CA GLY A 68 -6.86 -9.95 7.84
C GLY A 68 -7.49 -8.71 7.22
N SER A 69 -6.69 -7.67 7.02
CA SER A 69 -7.07 -6.55 6.17
C SER A 69 -6.69 -6.92 4.75
N TYR A 70 -7.69 -7.04 3.88
CA TYR A 70 -7.45 -7.32 2.46
C TYR A 70 -7.29 -5.98 1.75
N SER A 71 -6.04 -5.61 1.45
CA SER A 71 -5.73 -4.56 0.48
C SER A 71 -5.36 -5.25 -0.84
N GLY A 72 -6.38 -5.56 -1.65
CA GLY A 72 -6.23 -6.32 -2.89
C GLY A 72 -6.46 -7.83 -2.71
N GLY A 73 -7.31 -8.40 -3.58
CA GLY A 73 -7.61 -9.83 -3.66
C GLY A 73 -8.45 -10.36 -2.49
N PHE A 74 -9.75 -10.07 -2.48
CA PHE A 74 -10.69 -10.68 -1.54
C PHE A 74 -11.22 -12.02 -2.09
N LEU A 75 -10.83 -13.12 -1.42
CA LEU A 75 -11.26 -14.51 -1.62
C LEU A 75 -10.92 -15.13 -2.99
N ASP A 76 -10.48 -16.39 -2.99
CA ASP A 76 -10.25 -17.20 -4.20
C ASP A 76 -11.35 -16.99 -5.25
N ASN A 77 -11.03 -16.36 -6.39
CA ASN A 77 -11.63 -16.32 -7.75
C ASN A 77 -13.08 -16.82 -8.00
N LYS A 78 -13.94 -16.82 -6.99
CA LYS A 78 -15.31 -17.37 -6.97
C LYS A 78 -16.29 -16.41 -6.31
N SER A 79 -15.81 -15.29 -5.76
CA SER A 79 -16.62 -14.24 -5.16
C SER A 79 -17.41 -13.55 -6.27
N GLY A 80 -18.74 -13.62 -6.18
CA GLY A 80 -19.63 -12.95 -7.13
C GLY A 80 -19.59 -11.43 -6.99
N GLU A 81 -20.09 -10.74 -8.01
CA GLU A 81 -20.35 -9.30 -7.95
C GLU A 81 -21.81 -9.09 -7.56
N LEU A 82 -22.06 -8.29 -6.52
CA LEU A 82 -23.40 -7.95 -6.08
C LEU A 82 -24.07 -7.04 -7.11
N SER A 83 -25.28 -7.36 -7.53
CA SER A 83 -26.07 -6.53 -8.42
C SER A 83 -26.42 -5.19 -7.76
N SER A 84 -26.71 -4.19 -8.58
CA SER A 84 -27.17 -2.90 -8.07
C SER A 84 -28.63 -3.00 -7.60
N GLY A 85 -28.94 -2.44 -6.43
CA GLY A 85 -30.31 -2.29 -5.94
C GLY A 85 -30.68 -0.85 -5.61
N GLN A 86 -31.87 -0.65 -5.02
CA GLN A 86 -32.38 0.67 -4.63
C GLN A 86 -31.78 1.20 -3.33
N GLY A 87 -31.21 0.33 -2.50
CA GLY A 87 -30.47 0.70 -1.30
C GLY A 87 -29.12 1.33 -1.64
N VAL A 88 -28.58 2.10 -0.70
CA VAL A 88 -27.30 2.80 -0.88
C VAL A 88 -26.44 2.63 0.36
N ILE A 89 -25.19 2.21 0.16
CA ILE A 89 -24.12 2.32 1.17
C ILE A 89 -23.30 3.56 0.80
N GLU A 90 -23.17 4.50 1.73
CA GLU A 90 -22.47 5.77 1.53
C GLU A 90 -21.26 5.87 2.45
N GLY A 91 -20.10 6.15 1.88
CA GLY A 91 -18.86 6.43 2.63
C GLY A 91 -18.12 7.62 2.05
N GLU A 92 -16.96 7.92 2.61
CA GLU A 92 -16.18 9.09 2.22
C GLU A 92 -14.69 8.75 2.08
N ALA A 93 -14.01 9.48 1.21
CA ALA A 93 -12.55 9.47 1.10
C ALA A 93 -12.02 10.91 1.20
N LEU A 94 -11.02 11.09 2.06
CA LEU A 94 -10.38 12.37 2.33
C LEU A 94 -8.86 12.25 2.19
N VAL A 95 -8.21 13.32 1.74
CA VAL A 95 -6.75 13.49 1.78
C VAL A 95 -6.44 14.73 2.62
N ASN A 96 -5.67 14.57 3.69
CA ASN A 96 -5.36 15.65 4.64
C ASN A 96 -6.61 16.43 5.10
N GLY A 97 -7.70 15.69 5.36
CA GLY A 97 -8.99 16.25 5.76
C GLY A 97 -9.82 16.90 4.65
N GLN A 98 -9.32 16.93 3.41
CA GLN A 98 -10.04 17.49 2.25
C GLN A 98 -10.71 16.40 1.41
N PRO A 99 -11.89 16.64 0.81
CA PRO A 99 -12.55 15.75 -0.13
C PRO A 99 -11.64 15.20 -1.24
N LEU A 100 -11.62 13.87 -1.42
CA LEU A 100 -10.90 13.22 -2.51
C LEU A 100 -11.84 12.85 -3.65
N LYS A 101 -11.84 13.62 -4.74
CA LYS A 101 -12.61 13.32 -5.96
C LYS A 101 -11.92 12.25 -6.82
N GLY A 102 -12.72 11.37 -7.42
CA GLY A 102 -12.25 10.43 -8.45
C GLY A 102 -11.53 9.19 -7.90
N PHE A 103 -11.60 8.94 -6.59
CA PHE A 103 -11.09 7.74 -5.96
C PHE A 103 -12.04 6.58 -6.22
N LYS A 104 -11.52 5.49 -6.81
CA LYS A 104 -12.32 4.36 -7.29
C LYS A 104 -12.06 3.12 -6.43
N LEU A 105 -13.14 2.57 -5.88
CA LEU A 105 -13.10 1.45 -4.95
C LEU A 105 -14.32 0.54 -5.11
N ARG A 106 -14.24 -0.67 -4.56
CA ARG A 106 -15.39 -1.55 -4.31
C ARG A 106 -15.27 -2.18 -2.93
N LEU A 107 -16.39 -2.58 -2.36
CA LEU A 107 -16.48 -3.12 -1.01
C LEU A 107 -16.57 -4.65 -1.05
N ALA A 108 -15.85 -5.31 -0.14
CA ALA A 108 -16.08 -6.72 0.15
C ALA A 108 -17.21 -6.82 1.18
N LEU A 109 -18.32 -7.45 0.78
CA LEU A 109 -19.57 -7.49 1.54
C LEU A 109 -19.85 -8.91 2.06
N ASN A 110 -20.21 -8.98 3.34
CA ASN A 110 -20.74 -10.16 4.03
C ASN A 110 -19.88 -11.42 3.93
N GLY A 111 -18.58 -11.25 3.68
CA GLY A 111 -17.64 -12.36 3.55
C GLY A 111 -17.78 -13.15 2.25
N SER A 112 -18.52 -12.64 1.24
CA SER A 112 -18.94 -13.47 0.10
C SER A 112 -18.87 -12.80 -1.27
N VAL A 113 -19.20 -11.51 -1.37
CA VAL A 113 -19.33 -10.84 -2.67
C VAL A 113 -18.59 -9.52 -2.68
N LEU A 114 -18.21 -9.06 -3.87
CA LEU A 114 -17.73 -7.71 -4.08
C LEU A 114 -18.87 -6.83 -4.56
N SER A 115 -18.90 -5.59 -4.11
CA SER A 115 -19.80 -4.60 -4.69
C SER A 115 -19.37 -4.23 -6.11
N GLN A 116 -20.26 -3.51 -6.78
CA GLN A 116 -19.91 -2.71 -7.94
C GLN A 116 -18.81 -1.70 -7.61
N TRP A 117 -18.03 -1.32 -8.62
CA TRP A 117 -17.09 -0.21 -8.50
C TRP A 117 -17.84 1.11 -8.29
N ALA A 118 -17.45 1.85 -7.26
CA ALA A 118 -17.90 3.20 -6.98
C ALA A 118 -16.75 4.18 -7.12
N VAL A 119 -17.07 5.43 -7.46
CA VAL A 119 -16.12 6.53 -7.59
C VAL A 119 -16.59 7.67 -6.69
N THR A 120 -15.67 8.28 -5.96
CA THR A 120 -15.98 9.45 -5.12
C THR A 120 -16.30 10.69 -5.96
N ASP A 121 -17.33 11.42 -5.52
CA ASP A 121 -17.75 12.68 -6.11
C ASP A 121 -16.88 13.88 -5.65
N GLU A 122 -17.29 15.09 -5.99
CA GLU A 122 -16.57 16.34 -5.65
C GLU A 122 -16.48 16.59 -4.15
N ASN A 123 -17.38 16.00 -3.37
CA ASN A 123 -17.38 16.07 -1.91
C ASN A 123 -16.63 14.88 -1.29
N GLY A 124 -15.96 14.06 -2.10
CA GLY A 124 -15.23 12.88 -1.63
C GLY A 124 -16.17 11.74 -1.24
N ILE A 125 -17.45 11.80 -1.59
CA ILE A 125 -18.44 10.81 -1.20
C ILE A 125 -18.55 9.74 -2.29
N TYR A 126 -18.44 8.47 -1.90
CA TYR A 126 -18.75 7.35 -2.79
C TYR A 126 -20.07 6.70 -2.38
N ARG A 127 -20.79 6.18 -3.37
CA ARG A 127 -22.08 5.51 -3.18
C ARG A 127 -22.05 4.17 -3.90
N VAL A 128 -22.39 3.13 -3.15
CA VAL A 128 -22.57 1.78 -3.69
C VAL A 128 -24.06 1.45 -3.62
N SER A 129 -24.67 1.24 -4.78
CA SER A 129 -26.05 0.79 -4.88
C SER A 129 -26.13 -0.70 -4.56
N VAL A 130 -27.02 -1.09 -3.65
CA VAL A 130 -27.18 -2.47 -3.17
C VAL A 130 -28.66 -2.80 -2.98
N PRO A 131 -29.07 -4.08 -3.05
CA PRO A 131 -30.40 -4.49 -2.58
C PRO A 131 -30.66 -4.06 -1.14
N TYR A 132 -31.91 -3.93 -0.74
CA TYR A 132 -32.22 -3.77 0.69
C TYR A 132 -31.85 -5.05 1.43
N GLY A 133 -31.35 -4.92 2.64
CA GLY A 133 -30.93 -6.05 3.45
C GLY A 133 -29.87 -5.71 4.48
N GLU A 134 -29.34 -6.77 5.08
CA GLU A 134 -28.31 -6.68 6.11
C GLU A 134 -26.91 -6.79 5.50
N TYR A 135 -26.04 -5.87 5.91
CA TYR A 135 -24.69 -5.77 5.38
C TYR A 135 -23.64 -5.64 6.48
N ARG A 136 -22.44 -6.10 6.14
CA ARG A 136 -21.17 -5.89 6.83
C ARG A 136 -20.11 -5.71 5.75
N ILE A 137 -19.33 -4.64 5.87
CA ILE A 137 -18.14 -4.44 5.05
C ILE A 137 -16.98 -5.16 5.74
N ASP A 138 -16.41 -6.14 5.05
CA ASP A 138 -15.31 -6.99 5.52
C ASP A 138 -13.95 -6.60 4.94
N GLY A 139 -13.95 -5.67 3.99
CA GLY A 139 -12.76 -5.18 3.31
C GLY A 139 -13.12 -4.30 2.13
N TYR A 140 -12.11 -3.93 1.36
CA TYR A 140 -12.27 -3.13 0.14
C TYR A 140 -11.19 -3.49 -0.88
N GLU A 141 -11.46 -3.11 -2.12
CA GLU A 141 -10.47 -3.16 -3.18
C GLU A 141 -10.41 -1.80 -3.85
N LEU A 142 -9.20 -1.37 -4.17
CA LEU A 142 -8.93 -0.11 -4.84
C LEU A 142 -8.52 -0.38 -6.28
N ASP A 143 -9.00 0.45 -7.20
CA ASP A 143 -8.47 0.46 -8.55
C ASP A 143 -7.08 1.07 -8.50
N TYR A 144 -6.04 0.22 -8.63
CA TYR A 144 -4.65 0.62 -8.42
C TYR A 144 -4.20 1.75 -9.35
N PHE A 145 -4.62 1.72 -10.62
CA PHE A 145 -4.25 2.76 -11.59
C PHE A 145 -4.87 4.11 -11.21
N VAL A 146 -6.13 4.11 -10.77
CA VAL A 146 -6.81 5.32 -10.30
C VAL A 146 -6.22 5.78 -8.97
N ALA A 147 -6.03 4.87 -8.01
CA ALA A 147 -5.47 5.17 -6.70
C ALA A 147 -4.10 5.83 -6.82
N ASN A 148 -3.17 5.26 -7.58
CA ASN A 148 -1.84 5.85 -7.79
C ASN A 148 -1.89 7.25 -8.42
N LYS A 149 -2.88 7.50 -9.28
CA LYS A 149 -3.04 8.80 -9.92
C LYS A 149 -3.58 9.86 -8.94
N VAL A 150 -4.54 9.50 -8.09
CA VAL A 150 -5.24 10.45 -7.21
C VAL A 150 -4.63 10.54 -5.80
N LEU A 151 -3.80 9.57 -5.41
CA LEU A 151 -3.11 9.49 -4.12
C LEU A 151 -1.57 9.39 -4.28
N PRO A 152 -0.93 10.23 -5.11
CA PRO A 152 0.52 10.13 -5.29
C PRO A 152 1.23 10.40 -3.96
N ASN A 153 2.10 9.46 -3.56
CA ASN A 153 2.92 9.52 -2.36
C ASN A 153 2.11 9.77 -1.07
N LYS A 154 0.86 9.27 -1.03
CA LYS A 154 0.03 9.31 0.19
C LYS A 154 0.08 7.97 0.89
N ILE A 155 -0.14 8.01 2.19
CA ILE A 155 -0.27 6.82 3.03
C ILE A 155 -1.66 6.80 3.66
N GLU A 156 -2.08 5.62 4.11
CA GLU A 156 -3.31 5.49 4.87
C GLU A 156 -3.16 6.14 6.25
N HIS A 157 -4.21 6.84 6.69
CA HIS A 157 -4.24 7.37 8.05
C HIS A 157 -4.28 6.20 9.05
N PRO A 158 -3.51 6.25 10.15
CA PRO A 158 -3.44 5.16 11.13
C PRO A 158 -4.73 4.79 11.87
N GLU A 159 -5.80 5.55 11.64
CA GLU A 159 -7.11 5.34 12.26
C GLU A 159 -8.16 4.92 11.23
N ASN A 160 -7.72 4.57 10.01
CA ASN A 160 -8.60 3.96 9.03
C ASN A 160 -9.11 2.63 9.58
N ARG A 161 -10.38 2.35 9.31
CA ARG A 161 -10.97 1.04 9.58
C ARG A 161 -11.08 0.30 8.26
N ASN A 162 -10.80 -0.99 8.33
CA ASN A 162 -10.87 -1.86 7.15
C ASN A 162 -12.19 -2.64 7.08
N SER A 163 -13.03 -2.51 8.11
CA SER A 163 -14.32 -3.20 8.22
C SER A 163 -15.32 -2.40 9.05
N THR A 164 -16.57 -2.88 9.04
CA THR A 164 -17.70 -2.32 9.80
C THR A 164 -18.34 -3.38 10.69
N ASN A 165 -19.15 -2.92 11.65
CA ASN A 165 -20.15 -3.79 12.27
C ASN A 165 -21.28 -4.09 11.28
N GLN A 166 -22.18 -5.00 11.65
CA GLN A 166 -23.41 -5.24 10.88
C GLN A 166 -24.30 -3.99 10.90
N PHE A 167 -24.96 -3.71 9.78
CA PHE A 167 -25.93 -2.63 9.62
C PHE A 167 -26.99 -3.00 8.59
N GLN A 168 -28.11 -2.29 8.63
CA GLN A 168 -29.24 -2.50 7.73
C GLN A 168 -29.27 -1.41 6.64
N VAL A 169 -29.60 -1.81 5.42
CA VAL A 169 -29.92 -0.91 4.31
C VAL A 169 -31.40 -1.09 3.98
N VAL A 170 -32.18 -0.05 4.21
CA VAL A 170 -33.64 -0.06 4.06
C VAL A 170 -34.09 1.16 3.26
N GLU A 171 -35.32 1.15 2.79
CA GLU A 171 -35.89 2.25 2.01
C GLU A 171 -35.82 3.58 2.79
N GLY A 172 -35.34 4.63 2.12
CA GLY A 172 -35.21 5.98 2.70
C GLY A 172 -34.01 6.17 3.64
N GLN A 173 -33.24 5.12 3.96
CA GLN A 173 -32.07 5.23 4.83
C GLN A 173 -30.81 4.66 4.17
N LYS A 174 -29.74 5.46 4.17
CA LYS A 174 -28.43 5.02 3.67
C LYS A 174 -27.75 4.10 4.69
N GLY A 175 -27.11 3.05 4.20
CA GLY A 175 -26.15 2.25 4.95
C GLY A 175 -24.83 2.97 5.19
N SER A 176 -24.07 2.49 6.17
CA SER A 176 -22.78 3.09 6.57
C SER A 176 -21.62 2.49 5.79
N GLY A 177 -20.98 3.30 4.95
CA GLY A 177 -19.73 2.98 4.29
C GLY A 177 -18.50 3.12 5.19
N LEU A 178 -17.34 2.77 4.64
CA LEU A 178 -16.03 3.05 5.22
C LEU A 178 -15.66 4.53 5.03
N LYS A 179 -14.84 5.02 5.95
CA LYS A 179 -14.24 6.35 5.89
C LYS A 179 -12.76 6.19 5.62
N PHE A 180 -12.34 6.50 4.41
CA PHE A 180 -10.95 6.46 4.00
C PHE A 180 -10.31 7.82 4.29
N ARG A 181 -9.27 7.83 5.11
CA ARG A 181 -8.43 9.00 5.31
C ARG A 181 -7.04 8.69 4.80
N PHE A 182 -6.52 9.55 3.95
CA PHE A 182 -5.15 9.51 3.48
C PHE A 182 -4.44 10.75 3.96
N VAL A 183 -3.15 10.62 4.22
CA VAL A 183 -2.33 11.71 4.71
C VAL A 183 -0.99 11.75 4.00
N ASP A 184 -0.35 12.91 4.00
CA ASP A 184 1.05 12.99 3.63
C ASP A 184 1.90 12.23 4.65
N PRO A 185 2.90 11.45 4.21
CA PRO A 185 3.85 10.82 5.12
C PRO A 185 4.80 11.87 5.70
N ILE A 186 5.44 11.53 6.82
CA ILE A 186 6.58 12.30 7.32
C ILE A 186 7.75 12.11 6.36
N VAL A 187 8.32 13.22 5.88
CA VAL A 187 9.45 13.21 4.96
C VAL A 187 10.75 13.18 5.75
N LYS A 188 11.51 12.09 5.60
CA LYS A 188 12.84 11.96 6.19
C LYS A 188 13.84 12.88 5.49
N LYS A 189 14.77 13.44 6.25
CA LYS A 189 15.90 14.21 5.74
C LYS A 189 17.18 13.47 6.05
N SER A 190 17.99 13.27 5.02
CA SER A 190 19.31 12.68 5.16
C SER A 190 20.32 13.57 4.44
N ASP A 191 21.35 13.98 5.19
CA ASP A 191 22.49 14.72 4.65
C ASP A 191 23.57 13.75 4.12
N LYS A 192 23.55 12.49 4.58
CA LYS A 192 24.53 11.45 4.26
C LYS A 192 23.91 10.05 4.35
N SER A 193 24.29 9.18 3.42
CA SER A 193 23.91 7.75 3.43
C SER A 193 24.95 6.83 4.08
N GLN A 194 26.12 7.35 4.45
CA GLN A 194 27.20 6.59 5.09
C GLN A 194 27.83 7.42 6.22
N TYR A 195 28.11 6.75 7.34
CA TYR A 195 28.76 7.32 8.51
C TYR A 195 29.89 6.39 8.97
N SER A 196 31.01 6.93 9.39
CA SER A 196 32.05 6.11 10.03
C SER A 196 31.60 5.65 11.43
N LYS A 197 32.13 4.54 11.94
CA LYS A 197 31.77 3.95 13.24
C LYS A 197 31.70 4.94 14.41
N ASN A 198 32.62 5.90 14.45
CA ASN A 198 32.73 6.88 15.54
C ASN A 198 32.06 8.23 15.21
N GLU A 199 31.46 8.35 14.03
CA GLU A 199 30.76 9.56 13.63
C GLU A 199 29.39 9.64 14.32
N LYS A 200 29.01 10.84 14.75
CA LYS A 200 27.68 11.06 15.33
C LYS A 200 26.62 10.99 14.24
N VAL A 201 25.59 10.18 14.49
CA VAL A 201 24.44 10.05 13.60
C VAL A 201 23.27 10.84 14.18
N THR A 202 22.81 11.85 13.43
CA THR A 202 21.61 12.63 13.75
C THR A 202 20.55 12.38 12.70
N LEU A 203 19.44 11.78 13.11
CA LEU A 203 18.27 11.55 12.26
C LEU A 203 17.47 12.85 12.16
N LYS A 204 16.97 13.18 10.98
CA LYS A 204 16.19 14.41 10.74
C LYS A 204 14.97 14.13 9.89
N TRP A 205 13.92 14.94 10.05
CA TRP A 205 12.71 14.89 9.23
C TRP A 205 12.09 16.28 9.09
N GLU A 206 11.13 16.41 8.18
CA GLU A 206 10.35 17.65 8.05
C GLU A 206 9.33 17.79 9.18
N PRO A 207 9.07 19.02 9.68
CA PRO A 207 7.98 19.25 10.61
C PRO A 207 6.65 18.85 9.97
N TYR A 208 5.81 18.20 10.77
CA TYR A 208 4.49 17.73 10.36
C TYR A 208 3.40 18.64 10.95
N PRO A 209 2.40 19.08 10.17
CA PRO A 209 1.33 19.94 10.66
C PRO A 209 0.64 19.36 11.90
N GLU A 210 0.38 20.22 12.90
CA GLU A 210 -0.30 19.89 14.17
C GLU A 210 0.43 18.87 15.08
N ALA A 211 1.62 18.43 14.70
CA ALA A 211 2.43 17.56 15.55
C ALA A 211 3.00 18.34 16.75
N ALA A 212 2.85 17.75 17.94
CA ALA A 212 3.43 18.23 19.19
C ALA A 212 4.56 17.33 19.69
N GLU A 213 4.59 16.07 19.26
CA GLU A 213 5.59 15.07 19.63
C GLU A 213 5.84 14.12 18.45
N TYR A 214 7.07 13.64 18.34
CA TYR A 214 7.47 12.58 17.43
C TYR A 214 7.97 11.38 18.23
N THR A 215 7.52 10.19 17.87
CA THR A 215 8.10 8.93 18.36
C THR A 215 8.98 8.33 17.26
N VAL A 216 10.21 7.93 17.59
CA VAL A 216 11.16 7.40 16.61
C VAL A 216 11.47 5.93 16.88
N GLN A 217 11.47 5.12 15.82
CA GLN A 217 11.99 3.76 15.84
C GLN A 217 13.14 3.64 14.85
N VAL A 218 14.21 2.95 15.24
CA VAL A 218 15.33 2.62 14.34
C VAL A 218 15.42 1.11 14.21
N TYR A 219 15.66 0.67 12.99
CA TYR A 219 15.74 -0.71 12.57
C TYR A 219 17.15 -0.99 12.09
N GLU A 220 17.81 -1.97 12.70
CA GLU A 220 19.11 -2.47 12.30
C GLU A 220 18.96 -3.67 11.35
N LYS A 221 19.68 -3.64 10.23
CA LYS A 221 19.69 -4.66 9.18
C LYS A 221 21.13 -5.10 8.92
N ALA A 222 21.36 -6.41 8.86
CA ALA A 222 22.66 -6.96 8.50
C ALA A 222 22.92 -6.97 6.97
N ASP A 223 21.86 -6.81 6.17
CA ASP A 223 21.92 -6.78 4.71
C ASP A 223 20.95 -5.71 4.20
N ALA A 224 21.40 -4.90 3.24
CA ALA A 224 20.64 -3.78 2.68
C ALA A 224 19.27 -4.23 2.13
N ASN A 225 19.21 -5.39 1.49
CA ASN A 225 18.04 -5.94 0.81
C ASN A 225 17.25 -6.94 1.67
N SER A 226 17.62 -7.12 2.93
CA SER A 226 16.89 -7.99 3.84
C SER A 226 15.63 -7.30 4.37
N TRP A 227 14.49 -8.00 4.35
CA TRP A 227 13.29 -7.56 5.08
C TRP A 227 13.41 -7.79 6.60
N LYS A 228 14.33 -8.67 7.01
CA LYS A 228 14.60 -8.93 8.43
C LYS A 228 15.39 -7.77 9.01
N SER A 229 14.84 -7.17 10.05
CA SER A 229 15.46 -6.14 10.85
C SER A 229 15.26 -6.41 12.34
N SER A 230 16.10 -5.80 13.16
CA SER A 230 15.96 -5.77 14.61
C SER A 230 15.69 -4.35 15.08
N ASN A 231 14.87 -4.20 16.11
CA ASN A 231 14.54 -2.90 16.68
C ASN A 231 15.70 -2.44 17.58
N LEU A 232 16.27 -1.27 17.32
CA LEU A 232 17.27 -0.68 18.23
C LEU A 232 16.64 -0.23 19.54
N PHE A 233 15.44 0.34 19.48
CA PHE A 233 14.68 0.71 20.68
C PHE A 233 13.61 -0.34 20.98
N VAL A 234 13.64 -0.92 22.17
CA VAL A 234 12.63 -1.90 22.64
C VAL A 234 11.39 -1.15 23.10
N TRP A 235 10.19 -1.64 22.78
CA TRP A 235 8.95 -1.06 23.33
C TRP A 235 8.89 -1.28 24.86
N PRO A 236 8.58 -0.26 25.68
CA PRO A 236 8.06 1.07 25.33
C PRO A 236 9.13 2.20 25.26
N MET A 237 10.43 1.89 25.31
CA MET A 237 11.56 2.85 25.40
C MET A 237 11.87 3.62 24.11
N ARG A 238 10.91 3.72 23.18
CA ARG A 238 11.11 4.48 21.93
C ARG A 238 11.28 5.97 22.25
N PRO A 239 12.31 6.64 21.72
CA PRO A 239 12.50 8.07 21.89
C PRO A 239 11.27 8.87 21.52
N LYS A 240 10.97 9.86 22.37
CA LYS A 240 9.91 10.85 22.16
C LYS A 240 10.53 12.23 22.20
N VAL A 241 10.39 12.98 21.11
CA VAL A 241 11.01 14.29 20.96
C VAL A 241 10.00 15.30 20.41
N ALA A 242 10.10 16.56 20.85
CA ALA A 242 9.28 17.65 20.30
C ALA A 242 9.94 18.28 19.06
N LEU A 243 11.24 18.06 18.86
CA LEU A 243 12.01 18.57 17.74
C LEU A 243 11.95 17.59 16.56
N THR A 244 12.38 18.06 15.39
CA THR A 244 12.40 17.28 14.15
C THR A 244 13.75 16.59 13.89
N GLU A 245 14.47 16.29 14.97
CA GLU A 245 15.76 15.62 14.93
C GLU A 245 15.99 14.73 16.16
N LEU A 246 16.84 13.72 15.99
CA LEU A 246 17.26 12.80 17.05
C LEU A 246 18.74 12.46 16.91
N ASP A 247 19.55 12.83 17.91
CA ASP A 247 20.95 12.43 18.01
C ASP A 247 21.04 11.03 18.66
N LEU A 248 21.47 10.04 17.89
CA LEU A 248 21.57 8.65 18.35
C LEU A 248 22.66 8.47 19.41
N SER A 249 23.67 9.36 19.47
CA SER A 249 24.75 9.28 20.47
C SER A 249 24.29 9.59 21.90
N GLN A 250 23.07 10.11 22.06
CA GLN A 250 22.46 10.35 23.37
C GLN A 250 21.87 9.09 24.01
N TYR A 251 21.83 7.98 23.27
CA TYR A 251 21.27 6.71 23.71
C TYR A 251 22.37 5.66 23.85
N GLU A 252 22.17 4.69 24.75
CA GLU A 252 23.08 3.56 24.95
C GLU A 252 22.90 2.51 23.83
N ILE A 253 23.16 2.92 22.59
CA ILE A 253 23.08 2.08 21.39
C ILE A 253 24.45 2.02 20.69
N GLU A 254 24.82 0.83 20.24
CA GLU A 254 26.04 0.62 19.45
C GLU A 254 25.66 0.42 17.99
N LEU A 255 26.14 1.32 17.12
CA LEU A 255 25.99 1.19 15.68
C LEU A 255 27.17 0.37 15.12
N LYS A 256 26.86 -0.69 14.37
CA LYS A 256 27.83 -1.72 13.96
C LYS A 256 28.36 -1.46 12.55
N PRO A 257 29.69 -1.48 12.33
CA PRO A 257 30.25 -1.44 10.98
C PRO A 257 29.71 -2.57 10.09
N GLY A 258 29.43 -2.24 8.82
CA GLY A 258 28.85 -3.14 7.83
C GLY A 258 27.34 -3.37 7.98
N TYR A 259 26.66 -2.66 8.88
CA TYR A 259 25.21 -2.74 9.05
C TYR A 259 24.51 -1.54 8.43
N PHE A 260 23.25 -1.77 8.07
CA PHE A 260 22.35 -0.80 7.46
C PHE A 260 21.23 -0.46 8.44
N TYR A 261 20.83 0.80 8.44
CA TYR A 261 19.86 1.31 9.40
C TYR A 261 18.76 2.06 8.67
N ALA A 262 17.52 1.76 9.05
CA ALA A 262 16.34 2.52 8.63
C ALA A 262 15.66 3.10 9.86
N PHE A 263 15.01 4.24 9.74
CA PHE A 263 14.21 4.81 10.82
C PHE A 263 12.80 5.15 10.37
N GLU A 264 11.88 5.03 11.32
CA GLU A 264 10.49 5.42 11.21
C GLU A 264 10.20 6.51 12.24
N VAL A 265 9.38 7.47 11.83
CA VAL A 265 8.90 8.55 12.68
C VAL A 265 7.38 8.47 12.72
N GLU A 266 6.80 8.61 13.90
CA GLU A 266 5.37 8.74 14.16
C GLU A 266 5.10 10.16 14.68
N ALA A 267 4.25 10.94 14.01
CA ALA A 267 3.85 12.28 14.44
C ALA A 267 2.57 12.20 15.28
N ARG A 268 2.57 12.81 16.47
CA ARG A 268 1.43 12.83 17.38
C ARG A 268 1.01 14.24 17.71
N ASN A 269 -0.30 14.47 17.82
CA ASN A 269 -0.82 15.75 18.29
C ASN A 269 -0.69 15.91 19.81
N SER A 270 -1.08 17.07 20.33
CA SER A 270 -1.03 17.38 21.76
C SER A 270 -1.88 16.48 22.66
N LYS A 271 -2.83 15.72 22.08
CA LYS A 271 -3.66 14.73 22.79
C LYS A 271 -3.06 13.31 22.72
N GLY A 272 -1.93 13.13 22.05
CA GLY A 272 -1.26 11.85 21.85
C GLY A 272 -1.80 11.00 20.70
N SER A 273 -2.80 11.48 19.94
CA SER A 273 -3.32 10.78 18.76
C SER A 273 -2.29 10.81 17.63
N LEU A 274 -2.16 9.68 16.92
CA LEU A 274 -1.25 9.55 15.79
C LEU A 274 -1.85 10.26 14.56
N LEU A 275 -1.07 11.18 13.97
CA LEU A 275 -1.45 11.98 12.81
C LEU A 275 -0.97 11.34 11.51
N SER A 276 0.30 10.92 11.48
CA SER A 276 0.97 10.35 10.32
C SER A 276 2.25 9.63 10.76
N ASN A 277 2.84 8.89 9.84
CA ASN A 277 4.14 8.27 9.98
C ASN A 277 4.95 8.41 8.68
N THR A 278 6.24 8.09 8.75
CA THR A 278 7.07 7.92 7.56
C THR A 278 6.54 6.80 6.68
N ASN A 279 6.68 6.91 5.35
CA ASN A 279 6.39 5.80 4.45
C ASN A 279 7.28 4.60 4.82
N ARG A 280 6.68 3.40 4.87
CA ARG A 280 7.36 2.17 5.29
C ARG A 280 7.70 1.33 4.08
N GLU A 281 8.98 1.34 3.71
CA GLU A 281 9.51 0.46 2.68
C GLU A 281 10.40 -0.61 3.32
N HIS A 282 9.97 -1.86 3.30
CA HIS A 282 10.61 -2.96 4.04
C HIS A 282 12.03 -3.30 3.56
N PHE A 283 12.35 -2.96 2.31
CA PHE A 283 13.64 -3.24 1.70
C PHE A 283 14.60 -2.05 1.75
N GLU A 284 14.13 -0.84 2.03
CA GLU A 284 14.99 0.33 2.06
C GLU A 284 15.78 0.46 3.38
N PHE A 285 16.82 1.28 3.32
CA PHE A 285 17.60 1.73 4.48
C PHE A 285 17.95 3.22 4.29
N ASP A 286 18.15 3.94 5.39
CA ASP A 286 18.43 5.38 5.38
C ASP A 286 19.94 5.67 5.42
N PHE A 287 20.72 4.84 6.12
CA PHE A 287 22.19 4.96 6.17
C PHE A 287 22.91 3.65 6.50
N GLU A 288 24.19 3.60 6.19
CA GLU A 288 25.13 2.50 6.51
C GLU A 288 26.22 3.01 7.46
N ILE A 289 26.73 2.12 8.30
CA ILE A 289 27.93 2.37 9.10
C ILE A 289 29.13 1.69 8.44
N VAL A 290 30.14 2.48 8.11
CA VAL A 290 31.42 2.02 7.57
C VAL A 290 32.51 2.10 8.64
N GLU A 291 33.64 1.43 8.40
CA GLU A 291 34.82 1.51 9.28
C GLU A 291 35.34 2.95 9.47
#